data_AF-A0A537VIU7-F1
#
_entry.id   AF-A0A537VIU7-F1
#
_cell.length_a   1.000
_cell.length_b   1.000
_cell.length_c   1.000
_cell.angle_alpha   90.00
_cell.angle_beta   90.00
_cell.angle_gamma   90.00
#
_symmetry.space_group_name_H-M   'P 1'
#
loop_
_entity.id
_entity.type
_entity.pdbx_description
1 polymer ?
#
loop_
_entity_poly.entity_id
_entity_poly.type
_entity_poly.pdbx_seq_one_letter_code
_entity_poly.pdbx_strand_id
1 'polypeptide(L)'
;MFYDVTARRTAERALTQAEDRFRSLVERLPQIVYVEDALTGEDIYVSPQIEAVYGYTSEEWMRDPGMWEQSIHPDDRAWVMAADQEDTGDRWSIDHRSITRDGRVIWIHNDAELLRDGEGNPLYWQGVIYDITERKQAEERLREAEERYRTLVEQLPVAIYTDATDDLSTALYISPQYERLTGYTPEQRLMDPGLWVRMLHPEDRERVLVESKRTNETGDPFDVEYRVVRADGTITWLHDRSCARRRSGTDNWSRRSPPSRISTSSTRTIPISGPPSTSARRSRRSSATRPTSGKRTRGSGTR
;
A
#
# COMPACT_ATOMS: atom_id res chain seq x y z
N MET A 1 -59.78 -34.05 0.15
CA MET A 1 -58.56 -34.26 -0.67
C MET A 1 -57.37 -33.83 0.18
N PHE A 2 -56.43 -34.73 0.44
CA PHE A 2 -55.20 -34.44 1.19
C PHE A 2 -54.03 -34.73 0.25
N TYR A 3 -53.03 -33.84 0.19
CA TYR A 3 -51.82 -34.02 -0.60
C TYR A 3 -50.58 -33.84 0.30
N ASP A 4 -49.53 -34.60 0.02
CA ASP A 4 -48.29 -34.59 0.78
C ASP A 4 -47.48 -33.32 0.46
N VAL A 5 -47.10 -32.58 1.51
CA VAL A 5 -46.29 -31.36 1.43
C VAL A 5 -44.91 -31.51 2.06
N THR A 6 -44.51 -32.72 2.45
CA THR A 6 -43.25 -33.00 3.17
C THR A 6 -42.03 -32.55 2.38
N ALA A 7 -42.02 -32.79 1.07
CA ALA A 7 -40.95 -32.35 0.18
C ALA A 7 -40.83 -30.81 0.15
N ARG A 8 -41.97 -30.10 -0.03
CA ARG A 8 -42.00 -28.63 -0.01
C ARG A 8 -41.51 -28.07 1.32
N ARG A 9 -42.00 -28.61 2.44
CA ARG A 9 -41.61 -28.18 3.78
C ARG A 9 -40.13 -28.43 4.09
N THR A 10 -39.57 -29.53 3.60
CA THR A 10 -38.14 -29.84 3.75
C THR A 10 -37.28 -28.87 2.94
N ALA A 11 -37.67 -28.58 1.69
CA ALA A 11 -36.96 -27.60 0.85
C ALA A 11 -37.02 -26.19 1.43
N GLU A 12 -38.19 -25.74 1.91
CA GLU A 12 -38.35 -24.44 2.58
C GLU A 12 -37.45 -24.33 3.82
N ARG A 13 -37.44 -25.35 4.69
CA ARG A 13 -36.58 -25.36 5.87
C ARG A 13 -35.10 -25.36 5.52
N ALA A 14 -34.70 -26.12 4.49
CA ALA A 14 -33.31 -26.16 4.04
C ALA A 14 -32.87 -24.80 3.49
N LEU A 15 -33.74 -24.11 2.73
CA LEU A 15 -33.51 -22.76 2.22
C LEU A 15 -33.36 -21.77 3.38
N THR A 16 -34.32 -21.71 4.30
CA THR A 16 -34.23 -20.82 5.47
C THR A 16 -32.97 -21.08 6.29
N GLN A 17 -32.60 -22.35 6.52
CA GLN A 17 -31.38 -22.67 7.26
C GLN A 17 -30.11 -22.28 6.51
N ALA A 18 -30.10 -22.33 5.17
CA ALA A 18 -28.98 -21.86 4.36
C ALA A 18 -28.86 -20.33 4.40
N GLU A 19 -29.99 -19.61 4.27
CA GLU A 19 -30.06 -18.15 4.37
C GLU A 19 -29.59 -17.65 5.75
N ASP A 20 -30.06 -18.27 6.83
CA ASP A 20 -29.64 -17.92 8.19
C ASP A 20 -28.14 -18.14 8.41
N ARG A 21 -27.59 -19.24 7.88
CA ARG A 21 -26.14 -19.51 7.95
C ARG A 21 -25.34 -18.48 7.16
N PHE A 22 -25.78 -18.15 5.95
CA PHE A 22 -25.11 -17.15 5.12
C PHE A 22 -25.12 -15.78 5.78
N ARG A 23 -26.29 -15.35 6.28
CA ARG A 23 -26.44 -14.08 7.00
C ARG A 23 -25.54 -14.02 8.23
N SER A 24 -25.51 -15.08 9.03
CA SER A 24 -24.64 -15.15 10.22
C SER A 24 -23.14 -15.05 9.88
N LEU A 25 -22.70 -15.58 8.75
CA LEU A 25 -21.32 -15.43 8.28
C LEU A 25 -21.05 -14.00 7.85
N VAL A 26 -21.89 -13.43 6.98
CA VAL A 26 -21.74 -12.07 6.45
C VAL A 26 -21.78 -11.04 7.56
N GLU A 27 -22.70 -11.15 8.52
CA GLU A 27 -22.84 -10.21 9.64
C GLU A 27 -21.70 -10.28 10.67
N ARG A 28 -20.87 -11.35 10.62
CA ARG A 28 -19.69 -11.49 11.50
C ARG A 28 -18.39 -11.07 10.84
N LEU A 29 -18.37 -10.95 9.51
CA LEU A 29 -17.21 -10.43 8.82
C LEU A 29 -17.07 -8.93 9.14
N PRO A 30 -15.86 -8.42 9.39
CA PRO A 30 -15.66 -6.99 9.62
C PRO A 30 -15.74 -6.18 8.30
N GLN A 31 -15.87 -6.85 7.16
CA GLN A 31 -16.02 -6.22 5.85
C GLN A 31 -17.48 -5.88 5.57
N ILE A 32 -17.68 -4.85 4.75
CA ILE A 32 -18.98 -4.61 4.14
C ILE A 32 -19.09 -5.54 2.94
N VAL A 33 -20.23 -6.22 2.84
CA VAL A 33 -20.60 -7.05 1.68
C VAL A 33 -21.80 -6.38 1.02
N TYR A 34 -21.76 -6.26 -0.31
CA TYR A 34 -22.89 -5.71 -1.05
C TYR A 34 -23.22 -6.56 -2.28
N VAL A 35 -24.45 -6.41 -2.74
CA VAL A 35 -24.96 -6.94 -4.00
C VAL A 35 -25.65 -5.79 -4.71
N GLU A 36 -25.24 -5.50 -5.94
CA GLU A 36 -25.79 -4.44 -6.79
C GLU A 36 -26.40 -5.08 -8.04
N ASP A 37 -27.55 -4.59 -8.49
CA ASP A 37 -28.13 -4.99 -9.77
C ASP A 37 -27.22 -4.53 -10.92
N ALA A 38 -26.81 -5.46 -11.79
CA ALA A 38 -25.83 -5.15 -12.83
C ALA A 38 -26.36 -4.22 -13.93
N LEU A 39 -27.68 -4.07 -14.07
CA LEU A 39 -28.33 -3.26 -15.10
C LEU A 39 -28.70 -1.87 -14.58
N THR A 40 -29.28 -1.79 -13.38
CA THR A 40 -29.73 -0.51 -12.79
C THR A 40 -28.63 0.18 -12.00
N GLY A 41 -27.70 -0.60 -11.44
CA GLY A 41 -26.69 -0.12 -10.51
C GLY A 41 -27.25 0.24 -9.13
N GLU A 42 -28.40 -0.33 -8.77
CA GLU A 42 -29.01 -0.15 -7.45
C GLU A 42 -28.54 -1.25 -6.49
N ASP A 43 -28.22 -0.87 -5.26
CA ASP A 43 -27.86 -1.82 -4.21
C ASP A 43 -29.09 -2.66 -3.81
N ILE A 44 -29.02 -3.98 -4.05
CA ILE A 44 -30.01 -4.98 -3.63
C ILE A 44 -29.79 -5.32 -2.15
N TYR A 45 -28.54 -5.35 -1.72
CA TYR A 45 -28.15 -5.65 -0.35
C TYR A 45 -26.85 -4.92 -0.01
N VAL A 46 -26.78 -4.40 1.22
CA VAL A 46 -25.54 -3.97 1.85
C VAL A 46 -25.53 -4.42 3.31
N SER A 47 -24.43 -5.02 3.73
CA SER A 47 -24.32 -5.59 5.07
C SER A 47 -24.26 -4.51 6.16
N PRO A 48 -24.68 -4.78 7.40
CA PRO A 48 -24.80 -3.77 8.47
C PRO A 48 -23.49 -3.06 8.84
N GLN A 49 -22.34 -3.64 8.50
CA GLN A 49 -21.00 -3.08 8.70
C GLN A 49 -20.79 -1.73 8.01
N ILE A 50 -21.63 -1.39 7.02
CA ILE A 50 -21.64 -0.08 6.37
C ILE A 50 -21.83 1.05 7.40
N GLU A 51 -22.57 0.79 8.48
CA GLU A 51 -22.78 1.76 9.55
C GLU A 51 -21.50 2.03 10.34
N ALA A 52 -20.71 1.00 10.64
CA ALA A 52 -19.45 1.16 11.35
C ALA A 52 -18.39 1.90 10.53
N VAL A 53 -18.35 1.66 9.21
CA VAL A 53 -17.35 2.26 8.31
C VAL A 53 -17.76 3.65 7.85
N TYR A 54 -18.97 3.81 7.31
CA TYR A 54 -19.45 5.06 6.70
C TYR A 54 -20.35 5.90 7.61
N GLY A 55 -20.94 5.33 8.66
CA GLY A 55 -21.88 6.04 9.55
C GLY A 55 -23.32 6.13 9.02
N TYR A 56 -23.66 5.38 7.98
CA TYR A 56 -25.02 5.27 7.45
C TYR A 56 -25.56 3.88 7.71
N THR A 57 -26.83 3.77 8.08
CA THR A 57 -27.48 2.47 8.16
C THR A 57 -27.62 1.86 6.77
N SER A 58 -27.73 0.53 6.67
CA SER A 58 -27.97 -0.15 5.38
C SER A 58 -29.21 0.40 4.66
N GLU A 59 -30.26 0.75 5.40
CA GLU A 59 -31.49 1.31 4.82
C GLU A 59 -31.30 2.73 4.29
N GLU A 60 -30.56 3.60 5.00
CA GLU A 60 -30.19 4.92 4.49
C GLU A 60 -29.32 4.82 3.23
N TRP A 61 -28.36 3.88 3.23
CA TRP A 61 -27.46 3.66 2.12
C TRP A 61 -28.21 3.22 0.85
N MET A 62 -29.03 2.17 0.95
CA MET A 62 -29.77 1.63 -0.21
C MET A 62 -30.90 2.54 -0.69
N ARG A 63 -31.37 3.50 0.13
CA ARG A 63 -32.44 4.44 -0.27
C ARG A 63 -31.99 5.43 -1.35
N ASP A 64 -30.69 5.74 -1.42
CA ASP A 64 -30.13 6.64 -2.41
C ASP A 64 -29.19 5.86 -3.36
N PRO A 65 -29.61 5.58 -4.61
CA PRO A 65 -28.77 4.90 -5.61
C PRO A 65 -27.46 5.63 -5.94
N GLY A 66 -27.38 6.93 -5.61
CA GLY A 66 -26.17 7.74 -5.78
C GLY A 66 -25.26 7.77 -4.55
N MET A 67 -25.60 7.08 -3.46
CA MET A 67 -24.90 7.19 -2.18
C MET A 67 -23.41 6.87 -2.28
N TRP A 68 -23.06 5.79 -2.98
CA TRP A 68 -21.67 5.41 -3.22
C TRP A 68 -20.90 6.54 -3.93
N GLU A 69 -21.38 7.01 -5.07
CA GLU A 69 -20.74 8.07 -5.86
C GLU A 69 -20.55 9.37 -5.05
N GLN A 70 -21.56 9.72 -4.24
CA GLN A 70 -21.53 10.90 -3.37
C GLN A 70 -20.49 10.77 -2.26
N SER A 71 -20.28 9.55 -1.75
CA SER A 71 -19.29 9.26 -0.71
C SER A 71 -17.84 9.28 -1.21
N ILE A 72 -17.60 9.12 -2.52
CA ILE A 72 -16.24 9.19 -3.07
C ILE A 72 -15.68 10.60 -2.85
N HIS A 73 -14.43 10.66 -2.38
CA HIS A 73 -13.72 11.91 -2.17
C HIS A 73 -13.72 12.76 -3.47
N PRO A 74 -13.94 14.09 -3.40
CA PRO A 74 -14.07 14.94 -4.59
C PRO A 74 -12.90 14.81 -5.58
N ASP A 75 -11.67 14.76 -5.06
CA ASP A 75 -10.46 14.58 -5.89
C ASP A 75 -10.39 13.21 -6.57
N ASP A 76 -11.09 12.21 -6.02
CA ASP A 76 -11.03 10.84 -6.50
C ASP A 76 -12.18 10.49 -7.47
N ARG A 77 -13.30 11.19 -7.35
CA ARG A 77 -14.54 10.89 -8.07
C ARG A 77 -14.36 10.74 -9.56
N ALA A 78 -13.62 11.65 -10.20
CA ALA A 78 -13.49 11.64 -11.66
C ALA A 78 -12.82 10.36 -12.19
N TRP A 79 -11.73 9.93 -11.55
CA TRP A 79 -10.99 8.76 -12.02
C TRP A 79 -11.60 7.45 -11.53
N VAL A 80 -12.23 7.43 -10.34
CA VAL A 80 -12.98 6.25 -9.86
C VAL A 80 -14.18 5.98 -10.76
N MET A 81 -14.96 7.00 -11.13
CA MET A 81 -16.11 6.85 -12.01
C MET A 81 -15.71 6.50 -13.44
N ALA A 82 -14.53 6.91 -13.89
CA ALA A 82 -13.98 6.48 -15.17
C ALA A 82 -13.62 4.98 -15.12
N ALA A 83 -12.96 4.52 -14.05
CA ALA A 83 -12.61 3.13 -13.84
C ALA A 83 -13.83 2.21 -13.68
N ASP A 84 -14.95 2.70 -13.15
CA ASP A 84 -16.24 1.98 -13.11
C ASP A 84 -16.90 1.83 -14.50
N GLN A 85 -16.66 2.80 -15.39
CA GLN A 85 -17.22 2.79 -16.76
C GLN A 85 -16.34 2.05 -17.77
N GLU A 86 -15.05 1.93 -17.48
CA GLU A 86 -14.10 1.17 -18.29
C GLU A 86 -14.41 -0.32 -18.09
N ASP A 87 -14.66 -1.03 -19.19
CA ASP A 87 -15.04 -2.44 -19.16
C ASP A 87 -13.90 -3.29 -18.57
N THR A 88 -13.94 -3.56 -17.27
CA THR A 88 -12.89 -4.32 -16.56
C THR A 88 -13.03 -5.83 -16.71
N GLY A 89 -14.04 -6.30 -17.45
CA GLY A 89 -14.43 -7.71 -17.49
C GLY A 89 -15.24 -8.11 -16.25
N ASP A 90 -15.18 -9.39 -15.87
CA ASP A 90 -16.03 -9.93 -14.80
C ASP A 90 -15.55 -9.58 -13.38
N ARG A 91 -14.44 -8.83 -13.22
CA ARG A 91 -13.92 -8.40 -11.92
C ARG A 91 -13.54 -6.93 -11.93
N TRP A 92 -13.76 -6.25 -10.81
CA TRP A 92 -13.45 -4.85 -10.62
C TRP A 92 -12.82 -4.65 -9.23
N SER A 93 -11.65 -4.02 -9.17
CA SER A 93 -10.92 -3.84 -7.91
C SER A 93 -10.19 -2.51 -7.87
N ILE A 94 -10.37 -1.73 -6.81
CA ILE A 94 -9.87 -0.36 -6.71
C ILE A 94 -9.62 0.09 -5.26
N ASP A 95 -8.52 0.81 -5.04
CA ASP A 95 -8.27 1.58 -3.81
C ASP A 95 -8.65 3.04 -4.07
N HIS A 96 -9.52 3.65 -3.26
CA HIS A 96 -9.86 5.08 -3.36
C HIS A 96 -10.18 5.71 -2.00
N ARG A 97 -10.21 7.04 -1.93
CA ARG A 97 -10.68 7.75 -0.74
C ARG A 97 -12.19 7.95 -0.77
N SER A 98 -12.81 7.79 0.38
CA SER A 98 -14.22 8.11 0.61
C SER A 98 -14.39 9.00 1.83
N ILE A 99 -15.55 9.64 1.91
CA ILE A 99 -15.96 10.55 2.97
C ILE A 99 -17.14 9.91 3.70
N THR A 100 -16.98 9.74 5.01
CA THR A 100 -18.00 9.22 5.92
C THR A 100 -19.05 10.29 6.26
N ARG A 101 -20.16 9.90 6.90
CA ARG A 101 -21.22 10.81 7.33
C ARG A 101 -20.73 11.95 8.24
N ASP A 102 -19.73 11.68 9.07
CA ASP A 102 -19.10 12.66 9.97
C ASP A 102 -17.96 13.44 9.31
N GLY A 103 -17.72 13.26 8.01
CA GLY A 103 -16.75 14.02 7.22
C GLY A 103 -15.31 13.52 7.30
N ARG A 104 -15.06 12.36 7.94
CA ARG A 104 -13.72 11.74 7.94
C ARG A 104 -13.39 11.23 6.54
N VAL A 105 -12.14 11.40 6.14
CA VAL A 105 -11.60 10.78 4.94
C VAL A 105 -11.03 9.42 5.31
N ILE A 106 -11.54 8.37 4.68
CA ILE A 106 -11.10 6.99 4.84
C ILE A 106 -10.61 6.43 3.50
N TRP A 107 -9.64 5.52 3.57
CA TRP A 107 -9.20 4.77 2.41
C TRP A 107 -9.96 3.46 2.33
N ILE A 108 -10.48 3.19 1.15
CA ILE A 108 -11.35 2.06 0.86
C ILE A 108 -10.72 1.20 -0.22
N HIS A 109 -10.68 -0.11 -0.01
CA HIS A 109 -10.50 -1.08 -1.09
C HIS A 109 -11.87 -1.67 -1.43
N ASN A 110 -12.27 -1.62 -2.69
CA ASN A 110 -13.47 -2.32 -3.19
C ASN A 110 -13.02 -3.42 -4.15
N ASP A 111 -13.53 -4.63 -3.98
CA ASP A 111 -13.31 -5.77 -4.86
C ASP A 111 -14.67 -6.40 -5.17
N ALA A 112 -15.02 -6.48 -6.45
CA ALA A 112 -16.32 -6.88 -6.93
C ALA A 112 -16.20 -7.83 -8.13
N GLU A 113 -17.15 -8.75 -8.23
CA GLU A 113 -17.27 -9.71 -9.32
C GLU A 113 -18.68 -9.65 -9.93
N LEU A 114 -18.74 -9.72 -11.26
CA LEU A 114 -19.98 -9.76 -12.00
C LEU A 114 -20.46 -11.21 -12.13
N LEU A 115 -21.62 -11.49 -11.55
CA LEU A 115 -22.34 -12.73 -11.75
C LEU A 115 -23.25 -12.63 -12.97
N ARG A 116 -23.24 -13.71 -13.77
CA ARG A 116 -24.04 -13.85 -14.99
C ARG A 116 -25.01 -15.03 -14.87
N ASP A 117 -26.09 -14.98 -15.62
CA ASP A 117 -27.01 -16.11 -15.76
C ASP A 117 -26.42 -17.23 -16.65
N GLY A 118 -27.17 -18.32 -16.82
CA GLY A 118 -26.76 -19.45 -17.66
C GLY A 118 -26.66 -19.12 -19.16
N GLU A 119 -27.14 -17.96 -19.59
CA GLU A 119 -27.05 -17.45 -20.97
C GLU A 119 -25.93 -16.40 -21.15
N GLY A 120 -25.25 -16.03 -20.07
CA GLY A 120 -24.16 -15.05 -20.05
C GLY A 120 -24.61 -13.61 -19.83
N ASN A 121 -25.90 -13.36 -19.56
CA ASN A 121 -26.40 -12.03 -19.29
C ASN A 121 -25.97 -11.58 -17.88
N PRO A 122 -25.56 -10.31 -17.69
CA PRO A 122 -25.28 -9.73 -16.38
C PRO A 122 -26.49 -9.86 -15.43
N LEU A 123 -26.28 -10.41 -14.23
CA LEU A 123 -27.28 -10.48 -13.16
C LEU A 123 -26.96 -9.47 -12.06
N TYR A 124 -25.88 -9.70 -11.33
CA TYR A 124 -25.54 -8.92 -10.13
C TYR A 124 -24.05 -8.70 -10.04
N TRP A 125 -23.65 -7.53 -9.55
CA TRP A 125 -22.33 -7.38 -8.96
C TRP A 125 -22.39 -7.82 -7.50
N GLN A 126 -21.46 -8.66 -7.08
CA GLN A 126 -21.23 -8.96 -5.67
C GLN A 126 -19.86 -8.43 -5.28
N GLY A 127 -19.77 -7.74 -4.16
CA GLY A 127 -18.51 -7.15 -3.77
C GLY A 127 -18.31 -7.02 -2.28
N VAL A 128 -17.06 -6.75 -1.94
CA VAL A 128 -16.58 -6.56 -0.59
C VAL A 128 -15.81 -5.25 -0.50
N ILE A 129 -16.07 -4.51 0.56
CA ILE A 129 -15.42 -3.23 0.84
C ILE A 129 -14.62 -3.36 2.13
N TYR A 130 -13.35 -2.98 2.04
CA TYR A 130 -12.40 -2.98 3.15
C TYR A 130 -12.00 -1.55 3.50
N ASP A 131 -12.08 -1.20 4.77
CA ASP A 131 -11.37 -0.02 5.28
C ASP A 131 -9.87 -0.36 5.38
N ILE A 132 -9.08 0.30 4.55
CA ILE A 132 -7.62 0.16 4.49
C ILE A 132 -6.91 1.42 5.03
N THR A 133 -7.63 2.28 5.76
CA THR A 133 -7.11 3.54 6.32
C THR A 133 -5.92 3.30 7.23
N GLU A 134 -6.04 2.36 8.17
CA GLU A 134 -4.95 2.04 9.10
C GLU A 134 -3.71 1.56 8.36
N ARG A 135 -3.88 0.72 7.33
CA ARG A 135 -2.79 0.23 6.48
C ARG A 135 -2.09 1.39 5.77
N LYS A 136 -2.82 2.27 5.09
CA LYS A 136 -2.26 3.44 4.38
C LYS A 136 -1.56 4.41 5.35
N GLN A 137 -2.13 4.64 6.55
CA GLN A 137 -1.50 5.48 7.58
C GLN A 137 -0.25 4.84 8.16
N ALA A 138 -0.18 3.52 8.30
CA ALA A 138 1.02 2.81 8.73
C ALA A 138 2.11 2.89 7.66
N GLU A 139 1.76 2.70 6.39
CA GLU A 139 2.67 2.84 5.25
C GLU A 139 3.25 4.27 5.18
N GLU A 140 2.43 5.30 5.33
CA GLU A 140 2.92 6.69 5.28
C GLU A 140 3.80 7.02 6.50
N ARG A 141 3.41 6.61 7.71
CA ARG A 141 4.26 6.79 8.91
C ARG A 141 5.62 6.11 8.76
N LEU A 142 5.66 4.93 8.14
CA LEU A 142 6.91 4.24 7.85
C LEU A 142 7.74 5.03 6.84
N ARG A 143 7.12 5.48 5.74
CA ARG A 143 7.78 6.30 4.71
C ARG A 143 8.38 7.58 5.28
N GLU A 144 7.60 8.32 6.07
CA GLU A 144 8.05 9.54 6.75
C GLU A 144 9.20 9.25 7.72
N ALA A 145 9.13 8.15 8.48
CA ALA A 145 10.21 7.74 9.38
C ALA A 145 11.49 7.37 8.62
N GLU A 146 11.37 6.65 7.49
CA GLU A 146 12.50 6.30 6.62
C GLU A 146 13.13 7.54 5.98
N GLU A 147 12.33 8.47 5.46
CA GLU A 147 12.79 9.74 4.88
C GLU A 147 13.48 10.61 5.93
N ARG A 148 12.91 10.68 7.14
CA ARG A 148 13.51 11.40 8.27
C ARG A 148 14.82 10.76 8.72
N TYR A 149 14.86 9.43 8.85
CA TYR A 149 16.07 8.71 9.21
C TYR A 149 17.16 8.89 8.15
N ARG A 150 16.82 8.77 6.86
CA ARG A 150 17.73 9.01 5.74
C ARG A 150 18.31 10.42 5.81
N THR A 151 17.46 11.42 5.98
CA THR A 151 17.89 12.82 6.08
C THR A 151 18.85 13.04 7.25
N LEU A 152 18.54 12.48 8.43
CA LEU A 152 19.40 12.59 9.60
C LEU A 152 20.76 11.91 9.38
N VAL A 153 20.77 10.68 8.88
CA VAL A 153 22.01 9.92 8.65
C VAL A 153 22.87 10.60 7.57
N GLU A 154 22.28 11.04 6.45
CA GLU A 154 23.01 11.69 5.35
C GLU A 154 23.64 13.04 5.74
N GLN A 155 23.02 13.76 6.68
CA GLN A 155 23.50 15.05 7.18
C GLN A 155 24.55 14.92 8.29
N LEU A 156 24.58 13.80 9.03
CA LEU A 156 25.59 13.59 10.06
C LEU A 156 26.99 13.41 9.41
N PRO A 157 28.04 14.07 9.91
CA PRO A 157 29.41 13.87 9.45
C PRO A 157 30.01 12.58 10.04
N VAL A 158 29.24 11.49 10.05
CA VAL A 158 29.64 10.19 10.60
C VAL A 158 29.58 9.17 9.48
N ALA A 159 30.64 8.37 9.32
CA ALA A 159 30.62 7.20 8.47
C ALA A 159 30.09 6.00 9.25
N ILE A 160 29.10 5.32 8.70
CA ILE A 160 28.58 4.05 9.22
C ILE A 160 29.15 2.93 8.36
N TYR A 161 29.69 1.89 8.99
CA TYR A 161 30.26 0.75 8.30
C TYR A 161 29.84 -0.57 8.93
N THR A 162 30.04 -1.65 8.19
CA THR A 162 29.96 -3.02 8.70
C THR A 162 31.10 -3.79 8.05
N ASP A 163 31.97 -4.35 8.88
CA ASP A 163 33.16 -5.06 8.43
C ASP A 163 33.07 -6.54 8.83
N ALA A 164 33.77 -7.39 8.09
CA ALA A 164 34.04 -8.75 8.50
C ALA A 164 35.00 -8.74 9.70
N THR A 165 34.83 -9.70 10.61
CA THR A 165 35.72 -9.91 11.77
C THR A 165 36.99 -10.66 11.35
N ASP A 166 37.69 -10.16 10.33
CA ASP A 166 38.99 -10.64 9.89
C ASP A 166 40.10 -9.64 10.26
N ASP A 167 41.36 -10.03 10.06
CA ASP A 167 42.52 -9.20 10.43
C ASP A 167 42.64 -7.91 9.60
N LEU A 168 41.94 -7.83 8.46
CA LEU A 168 41.96 -6.66 7.57
C LEU A 168 40.76 -5.73 7.78
N SER A 169 39.79 -6.17 8.59
CA SER A 169 38.47 -5.53 8.70
C SER A 169 37.86 -5.34 7.32
N THR A 170 37.70 -6.41 6.54
CA THR A 170 37.14 -6.33 5.18
C THR A 170 35.76 -5.68 5.19
N ALA A 171 35.56 -4.57 4.45
CA ALA A 171 34.29 -3.87 4.44
C ALA A 171 33.19 -4.67 3.72
N LEU A 172 32.04 -4.80 4.37
CA LEU A 172 30.80 -5.37 3.81
C LEU A 172 29.81 -4.27 3.42
N TYR A 173 29.80 -3.17 4.17
CA TYR A 173 29.03 -1.98 3.90
C TYR A 173 29.78 -0.76 4.41
N ILE A 174 29.73 0.36 3.67
CA ILE A 174 30.19 1.64 4.17
C ILE A 174 29.36 2.78 3.56
N SER A 175 28.98 3.74 4.41
CA SER A 175 28.13 4.86 4.02
C SER A 175 28.91 5.89 3.18
N PRO A 176 28.27 6.64 2.25
CA PRO A 176 28.91 7.65 1.39
C PRO A 176 29.72 8.73 2.14
N GLN A 177 29.36 9.03 3.38
CA GLN A 177 30.00 10.01 4.25
C GLN A 177 31.48 9.69 4.52
N TYR A 178 31.88 8.42 4.34
CA TYR A 178 33.27 7.99 4.41
C TYR A 178 34.18 8.75 3.46
N GLU A 179 33.70 9.08 2.26
CA GLU A 179 34.47 9.87 1.30
C GLU A 179 34.76 11.27 1.82
N ARG A 180 33.78 11.93 2.45
CA ARG A 180 33.99 13.23 3.08
C ARG A 180 35.01 13.15 4.21
N LEU A 181 35.02 12.07 4.99
CA LEU A 181 35.92 11.91 6.14
C LEU A 181 37.34 11.49 5.75
N THR A 182 37.51 10.72 4.68
CA THR A 182 38.79 10.03 4.38
C THR A 182 39.36 10.37 3.00
N GLY A 183 38.55 10.95 2.11
CA GLY A 183 38.89 11.19 0.71
C GLY A 183 38.82 9.94 -0.19
N TYR A 184 38.51 8.77 0.38
CA TYR A 184 38.32 7.54 -0.39
C TYR A 184 36.83 7.24 -0.57
N THR A 185 36.45 6.86 -1.78
CA THR A 185 35.08 6.43 -2.08
C THR A 185 34.73 5.12 -1.35
N PRO A 186 33.45 4.90 -0.99
CA PRO A 186 32.97 3.60 -0.53
C PRO A 186 33.40 2.42 -1.40
N GLU A 187 33.37 2.61 -2.72
CA GLU A 187 33.73 1.60 -3.71
C GLU A 187 35.21 1.19 -3.58
N GLN A 188 36.11 2.16 -3.41
CA GLN A 188 37.53 1.87 -3.18
C GLN A 188 37.73 1.06 -1.89
N ARG A 189 36.99 1.39 -0.83
CA ARG A 189 37.06 0.68 0.46
C ARG A 189 36.50 -0.74 0.39
N LEU A 190 35.45 -0.97 -0.41
CA LEU A 190 34.85 -2.29 -0.61
C LEU A 190 35.71 -3.18 -1.52
N MET A 191 36.40 -2.60 -2.51
CA MET A 191 37.26 -3.35 -3.44
C MET A 191 38.63 -3.71 -2.85
N ASP A 192 39.10 -2.96 -1.85
CA ASP A 192 40.41 -3.15 -1.26
C ASP A 192 40.32 -3.38 0.26
N PRO A 193 40.32 -4.65 0.70
CA PRO A 193 40.28 -5.02 2.11
C PRO A 193 41.40 -4.38 2.94
N GLY A 194 42.59 -4.16 2.35
CA GLY A 194 43.74 -3.60 3.04
C GLY A 194 43.74 -2.07 3.12
N LEU A 195 42.78 -1.37 2.51
CA LEU A 195 42.78 0.08 2.43
C LEU A 195 42.76 0.74 3.81
N TRP A 196 41.93 0.22 4.74
CA TRP A 196 41.85 0.75 6.10
C TRP A 196 43.19 0.68 6.84
N VAL A 197 43.89 -0.47 6.76
CA VAL A 197 45.20 -0.63 7.41
C VAL A 197 46.26 0.33 6.83
N ARG A 198 46.22 0.56 5.51
CA ARG A 198 47.18 1.45 4.84
C ARG A 198 46.94 2.93 5.14
N MET A 199 45.69 3.34 5.31
CA MET A 199 45.36 4.73 5.67
C MET A 199 45.66 5.04 7.13
N LEU A 200 45.83 4.06 8.02
CA LEU A 200 46.26 4.32 9.41
C LEU A 200 47.64 5.01 9.42
N HIS A 201 47.75 6.09 10.21
CA HIS A 201 49.02 6.77 10.43
C HIS A 201 50.06 5.78 11.00
N PRO A 202 51.32 5.80 10.55
CA PRO A 202 52.32 4.79 10.94
C PRO A 202 52.49 4.61 12.46
N GLU A 203 52.42 5.70 13.21
CA GLU A 203 52.53 5.69 14.68
C GLU A 203 51.31 5.10 15.40
N ASP A 204 50.13 5.14 14.77
CA ASP A 204 48.88 4.66 15.39
C ASP A 204 48.54 3.22 14.95
N ARG A 205 49.12 2.76 13.83
CA ARG A 205 48.75 1.51 13.17
C ARG A 205 48.79 0.30 14.09
N GLU A 206 49.90 0.06 14.79
CA GLU A 206 50.05 -1.11 15.66
C GLU A 206 49.01 -1.11 16.79
N ARG A 207 48.88 0.02 17.48
CA ARG A 207 47.92 0.21 18.57
C ARG A 207 46.48 -0.06 18.12
N VAL A 208 46.09 0.49 16.97
CA VAL A 208 44.73 0.36 16.42
C VAL A 208 44.42 -1.07 15.99
N LEU A 209 45.37 -1.76 15.34
CA LEU A 209 45.19 -3.15 14.91
C LEU A 209 45.09 -4.11 16.09
N VAL A 210 45.89 -3.91 17.15
CA VAL A 210 45.80 -4.69 18.40
C VAL A 210 44.41 -4.54 19.01
N GLU A 211 43.88 -3.33 19.06
CA GLU A 211 42.56 -3.06 19.64
C GLU A 211 41.42 -3.63 18.77
N SER A 212 41.52 -3.52 17.44
CA SER A 212 40.55 -4.13 16.51
C SER A 212 40.51 -5.65 16.68
N LYS A 213 41.69 -6.29 16.77
CA LYS A 213 41.80 -7.73 17.03
C LYS A 213 41.20 -8.11 18.39
N ARG A 214 41.47 -7.33 19.45
CA ARG A 214 40.88 -7.51 20.78
C ARG A 214 39.36 -7.49 20.70
N THR A 215 38.76 -6.50 20.04
CA THR A 215 37.31 -6.40 19.85
C THR A 215 36.74 -7.60 19.08
N ASN A 216 37.39 -8.03 18.00
CA ASN A 216 36.93 -9.19 17.23
C ASN A 216 36.96 -10.50 18.04
N GLU A 217 37.98 -10.68 18.89
CA GLU A 217 38.12 -11.89 19.71
C GLU A 217 37.17 -11.89 20.92
N THR A 218 37.10 -10.77 21.64
CA THR A 218 36.37 -10.66 22.91
C THR A 218 34.89 -10.29 22.74
N GLY A 219 34.55 -9.54 21.70
CA GLY A 219 33.23 -8.93 21.52
C GLY A 219 33.05 -7.58 22.25
N ASP A 220 34.06 -7.12 22.99
CA ASP A 220 34.02 -5.83 23.67
C ASP A 220 33.99 -4.67 22.68
N PRO A 221 33.36 -3.53 23.03
CA PRO A 221 33.32 -2.36 22.15
C PRO A 221 34.73 -1.89 21.75
N PHE A 222 34.89 -1.60 20.45
CA PHE A 222 36.01 -0.83 19.93
C PHE A 222 35.66 0.64 20.10
N ASP A 223 36.47 1.41 20.81
CA ASP A 223 36.26 2.84 21.06
C ASP A 223 37.62 3.55 21.07
N VAL A 224 38.03 4.07 19.91
CA VAL A 224 39.41 4.53 19.69
C VAL A 224 39.46 5.81 18.88
N GLU A 225 40.29 6.75 19.32
CA GLU A 225 40.71 7.90 18.51
C GLU A 225 42.06 7.60 17.84
N TYR A 226 42.15 7.83 16.52
CA TYR A 226 43.38 7.60 15.76
C TYR A 226 43.48 8.51 14.53
N ARG A 227 44.72 8.71 14.06
CA ARG A 227 45.01 9.48 12.85
C ARG A 227 44.93 8.60 11.61
N VAL A 228 44.34 9.16 10.56
CA VAL A 228 44.33 8.58 9.22
C VAL A 228 44.96 9.54 8.21
N VAL A 229 45.62 8.96 7.22
CA VAL A 229 46.15 9.64 6.03
C VAL A 229 45.07 9.55 4.95
N ARG A 230 44.52 10.71 4.60
CA ARG A 230 43.49 10.86 3.56
C ARG A 230 44.06 10.58 2.16
N ALA A 231 43.18 10.42 1.18
CA ALA A 231 43.56 10.21 -0.22
C ALA A 231 44.42 11.35 -0.80
N ASP A 232 44.26 12.58 -0.31
CA ASP A 232 45.06 13.75 -0.68
C ASP A 232 46.38 13.88 0.10
N GLY A 233 46.67 12.93 0.99
CA GLY A 233 47.86 12.91 1.85
C GLY A 233 47.74 13.72 3.15
N THR A 234 46.63 14.42 3.39
CA THR A 234 46.41 15.15 4.65
C THR A 234 46.11 14.21 5.81
N ILE A 235 46.43 14.63 7.04
CA ILE A 235 46.17 13.84 8.25
C ILE A 235 44.88 14.32 8.90
N THR A 236 44.05 13.40 9.37
CA THR A 236 42.81 13.72 10.10
C THR A 236 42.61 12.75 11.26
N TRP A 237 42.11 13.26 12.38
CA TRP A 237 41.73 12.45 13.53
C TRP A 237 40.32 11.91 13.34
N LEU A 238 40.14 10.61 13.53
CA LEU A 238 38.83 9.95 13.58
C LEU A 238 38.62 9.39 14.98
N HIS A 239 37.38 9.50 15.46
CA HIS A 239 36.89 8.76 16.62
C HIS A 239 35.99 7.64 16.10
N ASP A 240 36.40 6.40 16.34
CA ASP A 240 35.74 5.20 15.83
C ASP A 240 35.14 4.40 16.96
N ARG A 241 33.84 4.11 16.83
CA ARG A 241 33.11 3.28 17.77
C ARG A 241 32.37 2.18 17.05
N SER A 242 32.71 0.94 17.36
CA SER A 242 32.07 -0.25 16.80
C SER A 242 31.98 -1.39 17.81
N CYS A 243 31.21 -2.42 17.49
CA CYS A 243 31.13 -3.63 18.31
C CYS A 243 31.09 -4.86 17.41
N ALA A 244 31.81 -5.90 17.80
CA ALA A 244 31.75 -7.17 17.10
C ALA A 244 30.48 -7.93 17.54
N ARG A 245 29.61 -8.23 16.59
CA ARG A 245 28.46 -9.11 16.81
C ARG A 245 28.76 -10.50 16.27
N ARG A 246 28.80 -11.50 17.16
CA ARG A 246 28.80 -12.90 16.73
C ARG A 246 27.47 -13.22 16.06
N ARG A 247 27.53 -13.83 14.89
CA ARG A 247 26.36 -14.24 14.12
C ARG A 247 25.61 -15.34 14.89
N SER A 248 24.50 -15.00 15.55
CA SER A 248 23.51 -15.99 15.98
C SER A 248 22.83 -16.56 14.74
N GLY A 249 22.80 -17.89 14.61
CA GLY A 249 22.47 -18.62 13.38
C GLY A 249 21.06 -18.47 12.78
N THR A 250 20.32 -17.40 13.07
CA THR A 250 18.94 -17.19 12.63
C THR A 250 18.66 -15.89 11.87
N ASP A 251 19.62 -14.97 11.73
CA ASP A 251 19.37 -13.71 11.00
C ASP A 251 19.82 -13.79 9.53
N ASN A 252 18.83 -13.94 8.64
CA ASN A 252 18.99 -14.02 7.18
C ASN A 252 18.88 -12.62 6.54
N TRP A 253 19.89 -11.78 6.73
CA TRP A 253 20.00 -10.48 6.03
C TRP A 253 20.70 -10.56 4.67
N SER A 254 21.38 -11.67 4.36
CA SER A 254 22.20 -11.85 3.15
C SER A 254 21.42 -12.11 1.84
N ARG A 255 20.11 -11.83 1.79
CA ARG A 255 19.28 -11.95 0.56
C ARG A 255 18.53 -10.68 0.17
N ARG A 256 18.86 -9.52 0.75
CA ARG A 256 18.42 -8.24 0.19
C ARG A 256 19.58 -7.65 -0.59
N SER A 257 19.48 -7.73 -1.91
CA SER A 257 20.29 -6.91 -2.81
C SER A 257 20.27 -5.45 -2.32
N PRO A 258 21.35 -4.67 -2.48
CA PRO A 258 21.28 -3.24 -2.25
C PRO A 258 20.13 -2.66 -3.09
N PRO A 259 19.43 -1.61 -2.62
CA PRO A 259 18.36 -1.00 -3.41
C PRO A 259 18.90 -0.70 -4.80
N SER A 260 18.33 -1.40 -5.79
CA SER A 260 18.73 -1.24 -7.18
C SER A 260 18.53 0.21 -7.58
N ARG A 261 19.53 0.74 -8.29
CA ARG A 261 19.47 2.04 -8.96
C ARG A 261 18.10 2.19 -9.64
N ILE A 262 17.52 3.37 -9.45
CA ILE A 262 16.31 3.83 -10.13
C ILE A 262 16.51 3.60 -11.63
N SER A 263 15.78 2.62 -12.17
CA SER A 263 15.67 2.37 -13.59
C SER A 263 14.82 3.49 -14.18
N THR A 264 15.42 4.33 -15.02
CA THR A 264 14.66 5.22 -15.91
C THR A 264 13.90 4.36 -16.92
N SER A 265 12.58 4.32 -16.78
CA SER A 265 11.67 3.57 -17.62
C SER A 265 11.74 4.06 -19.07
N SER A 266 12.34 3.24 -19.93
CA SER A 266 12.25 3.36 -21.38
C SER A 266 10.88 2.86 -21.84
N THR A 267 10.12 3.77 -22.45
CA THR A 267 8.81 3.55 -23.06
C THR A 267 8.88 2.41 -24.09
N ARG A 268 8.13 1.33 -23.88
CA ARG A 268 7.97 0.26 -24.88
C ARG A 268 6.49 0.17 -25.29
N THR A 269 6.22 0.73 -26.46
CA THR A 269 4.96 0.63 -27.21
C THR A 269 4.68 -0.84 -27.57
N ILE A 270 3.47 -1.32 -27.29
CA ILE A 270 2.95 -2.62 -27.78
C ILE A 270 1.79 -2.30 -28.75
N PRO A 271 1.70 -2.97 -29.90
CA PRO A 271 0.72 -2.66 -30.94
C PRO A 271 -0.67 -3.20 -30.63
N ILE A 272 -1.67 -2.48 -31.12
CA ILE A 272 -3.10 -2.75 -31.03
C ILE A 272 -3.49 -3.82 -32.06
N SER A 273 -4.17 -4.88 -31.63
CA SER A 273 -4.96 -5.75 -32.51
C SER A 273 -6.41 -5.79 -32.01
N GLY A 274 -7.35 -5.45 -32.90
CA GLY A 274 -8.78 -5.26 -32.62
C GLY A 274 -9.60 -6.52 -32.36
N PRO A 275 -10.92 -6.38 -32.08
CA PRO A 275 -11.67 -7.29 -31.22
C PRO A 275 -12.59 -8.25 -31.98
N PRO A 276 -13.22 -9.23 -31.29
CA PRO A 276 -14.60 -9.59 -31.56
C PRO A 276 -15.52 -9.04 -30.45
N SER A 277 -16.68 -8.59 -30.91
CA SER A 277 -17.71 -7.84 -30.22
C SER A 277 -18.66 -8.72 -29.40
N THR A 278 -18.95 -8.34 -28.15
CA THR A 278 -20.33 -8.23 -27.58
C THR A 278 -20.23 -7.59 -26.19
N SER A 279 -20.49 -6.28 -26.08
CA SER A 279 -20.35 -5.49 -24.85
C SER A 279 -21.71 -5.04 -24.32
N ALA A 280 -22.03 -5.37 -23.07
CA ALA A 280 -23.08 -4.69 -22.31
C ALA A 280 -22.45 -3.44 -21.67
N ARG A 281 -22.74 -2.27 -22.23
CA ARG A 281 -22.20 -0.99 -21.79
C ARG A 281 -22.93 -0.53 -20.52
N ARG A 282 -22.22 -0.23 -19.43
CA ARG A 282 -22.79 0.35 -18.19
C ARG A 282 -23.32 1.75 -18.52
N SER A 283 -24.62 1.85 -18.86
CA SER A 283 -25.29 3.12 -19.21
C SER A 283 -26.14 3.57 -18.03
N ARG A 284 -25.52 4.23 -17.04
CA ARG A 284 -26.27 4.99 -16.03
C ARG A 284 -26.94 6.19 -16.73
N ARG A 285 -28.24 6.09 -17.00
CA ARG A 285 -29.04 7.25 -17.39
C ARG A 285 -29.19 8.13 -16.16
N SER A 286 -28.41 9.21 -16.10
CA SER A 286 -28.67 10.33 -15.20
C SER A 286 -30.12 10.79 -15.39
N SER A 287 -30.96 10.54 -14.39
CA SER A 287 -32.32 11.05 -14.29
C SER A 287 -32.26 12.55 -13.91
N ALA A 288 -31.89 13.38 -14.88
CA ALA A 288 -32.06 14.82 -14.78
C ALA A 288 -33.56 15.16 -14.81
N THR A 289 -34.12 15.45 -13.64
CA THR A 289 -35.47 15.95 -13.44
C THR A 289 -35.66 17.27 -14.21
N ARG A 290 -36.39 17.26 -15.33
CA ARG A 290 -36.85 18.48 -16.01
C ARG A 290 -37.87 19.21 -15.13
N PRO A 291 -37.78 20.53 -14.93
CA PRO A 291 -38.84 21.28 -14.27
C PRO A 291 -40.05 21.39 -15.22
N THR A 292 -41.22 20.97 -14.73
CA THR A 292 -42.49 21.14 -15.42
C THR A 292 -42.92 22.61 -15.40
N SER A 293 -43.18 23.12 -16.60
CA SER A 293 -43.71 24.45 -16.87
C SER A 293 -45.08 24.67 -16.22
N GLY A 294 -45.14 25.53 -15.21
CA GLY A 294 -46.38 26.06 -14.66
C GLY A 294 -46.98 27.13 -15.57
N LYS A 295 -48.05 26.79 -16.30
CA LYS A 295 -48.95 27.76 -16.93
C LYS A 295 -49.58 28.65 -15.85
N ARG A 296 -49.28 29.94 -15.85
CA ARG A 296 -50.12 30.98 -15.20
C ARG A 296 -50.93 31.69 -16.28
N THR A 297 -52.23 31.47 -16.27
CA THR A 297 -53.21 32.32 -16.94
C THR A 297 -53.96 33.16 -15.92
N ARG A 298 -54.31 34.38 -16.37
CA ARG A 298 -55.29 35.36 -15.87
C ARG A 298 -54.82 36.43 -14.87
N GLY A 299 -54.99 37.67 -15.34
CA GLY A 299 -54.95 38.89 -14.55
C GLY A 299 -55.03 40.16 -15.41
N SER A 300 -56.04 40.27 -16.29
CA SER A 300 -56.44 41.55 -16.89
C SER A 300 -57.67 42.06 -16.13
N GLY A 301 -57.52 43.18 -15.43
CA GLY A 301 -58.59 43.81 -14.65
C GLY A 301 -58.23 45.24 -14.27
N THR A 302 -58.44 46.14 -15.22
CA THR A 302 -58.91 47.53 -15.10
C THR A 302 -58.85 48.22 -13.72
N ARG A 303 -57.93 49.17 -13.55
CA ARG A 303 -58.20 50.62 -13.51
C ARG A 303 -56.89 51.40 -13.48
#